data_AF-A0A914RMJ3-F1
#
_entry.id   AF-A0A914RMJ3-F1
#
_cell.length_a   1.000
_cell.length_b   1.000
_cell.length_c   1.000
_cell.angle_alpha   90.00
_cell.angle_beta   90.00
_cell.angle_gamma   90.00
#
_symmetry.space_group_name_H-M   'P 1'
#
loop_
_entity.id
_entity.type
_entity.pdbx_description
1 polymer ?
#
loop_
_entity_poly.entity_id
_entity_poly.type
_entity_poly.pdbx_seq_one_letter_code
_entity_poly.pdbx_strand_id
1 'polypeptide(L)'
;MFVQVLIPDATNYEFGSVIGKDYSNIGASPIQAMKAVKNDVELQGMRNSHIRDSAALVEFFRWLEEEVLAGRKVTELSASDKSEQLRAKQPLYVGLSFSTIAGVDEHSALPHYKPT
;
A
#
# COMPACT_ATOMS: atom_id res chain seq x y z
N MET A 1 -27.60 -26.58 23.12
CA MET A 1 -27.30 -25.68 22.00
C MET A 1 -25.79 -25.58 21.91
N PHE A 2 -25.16 -26.07 20.85
CA PHE A 2 -23.71 -25.97 20.68
C PHE A 2 -23.38 -24.58 20.11
N VAL A 3 -22.40 -23.90 20.67
CA VAL A 3 -21.94 -22.60 20.18
C VAL A 3 -21.03 -22.84 18.97
N GLN A 4 -21.34 -22.20 17.85
CA GLN A 4 -20.51 -22.18 16.65
C GLN A 4 -19.68 -20.90 16.65
N VAL A 5 -18.41 -21.00 16.24
CA VAL A 5 -17.50 -19.87 16.05
C VAL A 5 -17.33 -19.61 14.57
N LEU A 6 -17.64 -18.40 14.10
CA LEU A 6 -17.32 -18.00 12.74
C LEU A 6 -15.82 -17.76 12.63
N ILE A 7 -15.13 -18.55 11.80
CA ILE A 7 -13.71 -18.37 11.51
C ILE A 7 -13.51 -17.97 10.06
N PRO A 8 -12.73 -16.90 9.77
CA PRO A 8 -12.35 -16.56 8.41
C PRO A 8 -11.58 -17.68 7.72
N ASP A 9 -11.73 -17.77 6.41
CA ASP A 9 -10.92 -18.63 5.53
C ASP A 9 -9.40 -18.39 5.64
N ALA A 10 -9.00 -17.16 5.98
CA ALA A 10 -7.61 -16.79 6.24
C ALA A 10 -7.10 -17.18 7.65
N THR A 11 -7.91 -17.83 8.49
CA THR A 11 -7.47 -18.32 9.80
C THR A 11 -6.35 -19.35 9.64
N ASN A 12 -5.24 -19.16 10.35
CA ASN A 12 -4.14 -20.13 10.28
C ASN A 12 -4.55 -21.49 10.90
N TYR A 13 -3.78 -22.52 10.55
CA TYR A 13 -4.07 -23.89 10.98
C TYR A 13 -4.13 -24.04 12.50
N GLU A 14 -3.19 -23.43 13.22
CA GLU A 14 -3.08 -23.55 14.68
C GLU A 14 -4.38 -23.13 15.37
N PHE A 15 -4.86 -21.91 15.09
CA PHE A 15 -6.10 -21.41 15.68
C PHE A 15 -7.33 -22.20 15.22
N GLY A 16 -7.40 -22.57 13.93
CA GLY A 16 -8.50 -23.40 13.44
C GLY A 16 -8.57 -24.77 14.11
N SER A 17 -7.40 -25.36 14.44
CA SER A 17 -7.33 -26.68 15.08
C SER A 17 -7.83 -26.67 16.53
N VAL A 18 -7.59 -25.57 17.27
CA VAL A 18 -8.07 -25.39 18.66
C VAL A 18 -9.59 -25.30 18.72
N ILE A 19 -10.22 -24.66 17.74
CA ILE A 19 -11.69 -24.52 17.68
C ILE A 19 -12.31 -25.85 17.25
N GLY A 20 -11.68 -26.55 16.31
CA GLY A 20 -12.14 -27.85 15.81
C GLY A 20 -13.30 -27.72 14.81
N LYS A 21 -13.39 -28.69 13.90
CA LYS A 21 -14.31 -28.64 12.76
C LYS A 21 -15.78 -28.63 13.17
N ASP A 22 -16.13 -29.34 14.23
CA ASP A 22 -17.52 -29.48 14.69
C ASP A 22 -18.07 -28.19 15.33
N TYR A 23 -17.19 -27.26 15.71
CA TYR A 23 -17.53 -25.97 16.33
C TYR A 23 -17.21 -24.77 15.44
N SER A 24 -16.71 -25.01 14.22
CA SER A 24 -16.31 -23.97 13.28
C SER A 24 -17.33 -23.79 12.18
N ASN A 25 -17.78 -22.54 12.01
CA ASN A 25 -18.42 -22.08 10.79
C ASN A 25 -17.36 -21.35 9.95
N ILE A 26 -16.87 -21.97 8.88
CA ILE A 26 -15.83 -21.37 8.02
C ILE A 26 -16.49 -20.53 6.95
N GLY A 27 -16.11 -19.26 6.84
CA GLY A 27 -16.65 -18.38 5.81
C GLY A 27 -15.95 -17.04 5.70
N ALA A 28 -16.46 -16.17 4.84
CA ALA A 28 -15.93 -14.83 4.70
C ALA A 28 -16.10 -14.02 6.00
N SER A 29 -15.06 -13.28 6.39
CA SER A 29 -15.16 -12.39 7.54
C SER A 29 -16.16 -11.25 7.25
N PRO A 30 -17.18 -11.02 8.12
CA PRO A 30 -18.11 -9.91 7.93
C PRO A 30 -17.39 -8.56 7.99
N ILE A 31 -16.30 -8.46 8.77
CA ILE A 31 -15.48 -7.24 8.85
C ILE A 31 -14.81 -6.92 7.51
N GLN A 32 -14.39 -7.93 6.73
CA GLN A 32 -13.81 -7.70 5.40
C GLN A 32 -14.84 -7.07 4.45
N ALA A 33 -16.08 -7.58 4.46
CA ALA A 33 -17.17 -7.01 3.67
C ALA A 33 -17.54 -5.59 4.14
N MET A 34 -17.64 -5.39 5.46
CA MET A 34 -17.97 -4.08 6.04
C MET A 34 -16.94 -3.00 5.68
N LYS A 35 -15.64 -3.27 5.85
CA LYS A 35 -14.59 -2.28 5.52
C LYS A 35 -14.35 -2.12 4.01
N ALA A 36 -14.92 -2.99 3.18
CA ALA A 36 -14.81 -2.87 1.74
C ALA A 36 -15.59 -1.64 1.23
N VAL A 37 -16.75 -1.36 1.85
CA VAL A 37 -17.60 -0.19 1.56
C VAL A 37 -17.27 0.93 2.55
N LYS A 38 -16.69 2.02 2.04
CA LYS A 38 -16.20 3.12 2.89
C LYS A 38 -17.36 4.06 3.20
N ASN A 39 -17.43 4.55 4.43
CA ASN A 39 -18.35 5.62 4.79
C ASN A 39 -17.84 6.98 4.27
N ASP A 40 -18.68 8.01 4.37
CA ASP A 40 -18.36 9.33 3.82
C ASP A 40 -17.12 9.99 4.45
N VAL A 41 -16.87 9.73 5.73
CA VAL A 41 -15.68 10.25 6.44
C VAL A 41 -14.40 9.58 5.92
N GLU A 42 -14.42 8.25 5.76
CA GLU A 42 -13.30 7.49 5.18
C GLU A 42 -13.03 7.90 3.72
N LEU A 43 -14.09 8.06 2.92
CA LEU A 43 -13.99 8.54 1.54
C LEU A 43 -13.38 9.94 1.48
N GLN A 44 -13.79 10.84 2.36
CA GLN A 44 -13.20 12.17 2.42
C GLN A 44 -11.73 12.14 2.84
N GLY A 45 -11.38 11.26 3.80
CA GLY A 45 -9.99 11.00 4.17
C GLY A 45 -9.14 10.54 2.98
N MET A 46 -9.67 9.60 2.18
CA MET A 46 -9.02 9.10 0.95
C MET A 46 -8.85 10.20 -0.10
N ARG A 47 -9.87 11.05 -0.34
CA ARG A 47 -9.74 12.18 -1.27
C ARG A 47 -8.64 13.14 -0.82
N ASN A 48 -8.65 13.51 0.46
CA ASN A 48 -7.67 14.43 1.03
C ASN A 48 -6.24 13.85 1.01
N SER A 49 -6.08 12.53 1.18
CA SER A 49 -4.77 11.87 1.09
C SER A 49 -4.26 11.79 -0.34
N HIS A 50 -5.13 11.51 -1.31
CA HIS A 50 -4.74 11.49 -2.72
C HIS A 50 -4.37 12.88 -3.24
N ILE A 51 -5.06 13.94 -2.81
CA ILE A 51 -4.73 15.32 -3.20
C ILE A 51 -3.30 15.68 -2.76
N ARG A 52 -2.94 15.42 -1.50
CA ARG A 52 -1.59 15.73 -0.99
C ARG A 52 -0.51 14.80 -1.56
N ASP A 53 -0.81 13.52 -1.77
CA ASP A 53 0.12 12.58 -2.43
C ASP A 53 0.38 12.99 -3.88
N SER A 54 -0.66 13.43 -4.60
CA SER A 54 -0.54 13.94 -5.97
C SER A 54 0.33 15.18 -6.02
N ALA A 55 0.24 16.10 -5.04
CA ALA A 55 1.14 17.24 -4.95
C ALA A 55 2.61 16.80 -4.78
N ALA A 56 2.89 15.81 -3.92
CA ALA A 56 4.23 15.24 -3.78
C ALA A 56 4.74 14.57 -5.07
N LEU A 57 3.86 13.91 -5.83
CA LEU A 57 4.20 13.36 -7.14
C LEU A 57 4.52 14.44 -8.17
N VAL A 58 3.76 15.54 -8.21
CA VAL A 58 4.05 16.68 -9.09
C VAL A 58 5.42 17.28 -8.76
N GLU A 59 5.73 17.46 -7.47
CA GLU A 59 7.07 17.90 -7.03
C GLU A 59 8.17 16.92 -7.44
N PHE A 60 7.91 15.60 -7.35
CA PHE A 60 8.84 14.56 -7.74
C PHE A 60 9.15 14.61 -9.24
N PHE A 61 8.12 14.69 -10.09
CA PHE A 61 8.32 14.75 -11.54
C PHE A 61 9.01 16.03 -11.99
N ARG A 62 8.67 17.17 -11.38
CA ARG A 62 9.40 18.42 -11.60
C ARG A 62 10.89 18.25 -11.28
N TRP A 63 11.20 17.72 -10.10
CA TRP A 63 12.60 17.48 -9.69
C TRP A 63 13.29 16.52 -10.68
N LEU A 64 12.64 15.42 -11.05
CA LEU A 64 13.21 14.42 -11.95
C LEU A 64 13.54 15.03 -13.33
N GLU A 65 12.63 15.82 -13.88
CA GLU A 65 12.84 16.56 -15.13
C GLU A 65 14.02 17.54 -15.02
N GLU A 66 14.08 18.33 -13.94
CA GLU A 66 15.18 19.27 -13.70
C GLU A 66 16.55 18.58 -13.55
N GLU A 67 16.62 17.39 -12.93
CA GLU A 67 17.84 16.59 -12.83
C GLU A 67 18.27 16.04 -14.20
N VAL A 68 17.35 15.40 -14.91
CA VAL A 68 17.61 14.75 -16.20
C VAL A 68 18.02 15.76 -17.27
N LEU A 69 17.30 16.88 -17.40
CA LEU A 69 17.60 17.93 -18.38
C LEU A 69 18.95 18.61 -18.11
N ALA A 70 19.38 18.66 -16.85
CA ALA A 70 20.69 19.18 -16.48
C ALA A 70 21.83 18.15 -16.63
N GLY A 71 21.54 16.95 -17.14
CA GLY A 71 22.51 15.87 -17.32
C GLY A 71 23.00 15.25 -16.01
N ARG A 72 22.28 15.45 -14.89
CA ARG A 72 22.63 14.85 -13.60
C ARG A 72 22.19 13.39 -13.57
N LYS A 73 23.03 12.54 -12.97
CA LYS A 73 22.75 11.11 -12.87
C LYS A 73 21.70 10.86 -11.78
N VAL A 74 20.55 10.31 -12.17
CA VAL A 74 19.52 9.79 -11.26
C VAL A 74 19.51 8.27 -11.36
N THR A 75 19.74 7.58 -10.24
CA THR A 75 19.59 6.12 -10.14
C THR A 75 18.19 5.77 -9.66
N GLU A 76 17.76 4.53 -9.88
CA GLU A 76 16.48 4.00 -9.39
C GLU A 76 16.34 4.14 -7.86
N LEU A 77 17.42 3.87 -7.10
CA LEU A 77 17.47 4.12 -5.66
C LEU A 77 17.26 5.59 -5.32
N SER A 78 17.99 6.50 -5.98
CA SER A 78 17.87 7.94 -5.70
C SER A 78 16.48 8.49 -6.06
N ALA A 79 15.85 7.96 -7.10
CA ALA A 79 14.48 8.30 -7.48
C ALA A 79 13.48 7.78 -6.44
N SER A 80 13.64 6.53 -5.98
CA SER A 80 12.85 5.94 -4.90
C SER A 80 12.94 6.78 -3.62
N ASP A 81 14.16 7.06 -3.17
CA ASP A 81 14.42 7.85 -1.95
C ASP A 81 13.83 9.25 -2.06
N LYS A 82 14.00 9.91 -3.21
CA LYS A 82 13.45 11.25 -3.42
C LYS A 82 11.92 11.25 -3.38
N SER A 83 11.29 10.26 -4.00
CA SER A 83 9.83 10.12 -4.01
C SER A 83 9.28 9.94 -2.60
N GLU A 84 9.95 9.11 -1.78
CA GLU A 84 9.60 8.95 -0.36
C GLU A 84 9.83 10.24 0.43
N GLN A 85 10.99 10.90 0.27
CA GLN A 85 11.30 12.15 0.96
C GLN A 85 10.26 13.25 0.71
N LEU A 86 9.71 13.33 -0.50
CA LEU A 86 8.65 14.30 -0.84
C LEU A 86 7.31 13.93 -0.20
N ARG A 87 6.97 12.63 -0.16
CA ARG A 87 5.78 12.14 0.58
C ARG A 87 5.90 12.35 2.08
N ALA A 88 7.09 12.14 2.64
CA ALA A 88 7.36 12.31 4.07
C ALA A 88 7.17 13.74 4.58
N LYS A 89 7.18 14.74 3.67
CA LYS A 89 6.87 16.14 3.98
C LYS A 89 5.37 16.43 4.01
N GLN A 90 4.53 15.55 3.46
CA GLN A 90 3.09 15.80 3.39
C GLN A 90 2.43 15.62 4.78
N PRO A 91 1.42 16.43 5.12
CA PRO A 91 0.70 16.28 6.37
C PRO A 91 0.10 14.87 6.55
N LEU A 92 0.23 14.33 7.76
CA LEU A 92 -0.27 13.02 8.17
C LEU A 92 0.42 11.82 7.46
N TYR A 93 1.64 12.01 6.95
CA TYR A 93 2.47 10.90 6.49
C TYR A 93 2.76 9.92 7.64
N VAL A 94 2.65 8.61 7.36
CA VAL A 94 2.97 7.53 8.30
C VAL A 94 4.14 6.70 7.79
N GLY A 95 4.12 6.38 6.49
CA GLY A 95 5.10 5.52 5.83
C GLY A 95 4.65 5.19 4.42
N LEU A 96 5.52 4.55 3.65
CA LEU A 96 5.15 3.97 2.36
C LEU A 96 4.14 2.83 2.54
N SER A 97 3.16 2.76 1.65
CA SER A 97 2.19 1.64 1.63
C SER A 97 2.80 0.34 1.07
N PHE A 98 3.89 0.45 0.31
CA PHE A 98 4.73 -0.64 -0.19
C PHE A 98 6.10 -0.07 -0.64
N SER A 99 7.10 -0.93 -0.84
CA SER A 99 8.40 -0.50 -1.37
C SER A 99 8.26 0.11 -2.77
N THR A 100 8.77 1.33 -2.98
CA THR A 100 8.70 2.02 -4.27
C THR A 100 9.31 1.17 -5.39
N ILE A 101 8.59 1.07 -6.50
CA ILE A 101 9.06 0.42 -7.72
C ILE A 101 9.55 1.54 -8.64
N ALA A 102 10.87 1.70 -8.72
CA ALA A 102 11.53 2.61 -9.66
C ALA A 102 12.36 1.76 -10.62
N GLY A 103 11.86 1.55 -11.83
CA GLY A 103 12.53 0.79 -12.89
C GLY A 103 12.90 1.68 -14.06
N VAL A 104 14.06 1.44 -14.66
CA VAL A 104 14.52 2.02 -15.93
C VAL A 104 14.78 0.91 -16.93
N ASP A 105 14.43 1.13 -18.19
CA ASP A 105 14.60 0.17 -19.29
C ASP A 105 14.07 -1.24 -18.95
N GLU A 106 14.90 -2.28 -19.05
CA GLU A 106 14.54 -3.68 -18.82
C GLU A 106 14.01 -3.96 -17.41
N HIS A 107 14.43 -3.17 -16.41
CA HIS A 107 13.89 -3.30 -15.05
C HIS A 107 12.40 -2.94 -14.98
N SER A 108 11.92 -2.07 -15.88
CA SER A 108 10.49 -1.70 -15.97
C SER A 108 9.59 -2.84 -16.47
N ALA A 109 10.18 -3.89 -17.05
CA ALA A 109 9.43 -5.06 -17.50
C ALA A 109 9.04 -6.01 -16.34
N LEU A 110 9.59 -5.81 -15.14
CA LEU A 110 9.39 -6.66 -13.98
C LEU A 110 8.33 -6.04 -13.03
N PRO A 111 7.13 -6.64 -12.87
CA PRO A 111 6.02 -6.03 -12.14
C PRO A 111 6.31 -5.66 -10.68
N HIS A 112 7.18 -6.42 -10.01
CA HIS A 112 7.58 -6.21 -8.61
C HIS A 112 9.08 -5.97 -8.48
N TYR A 113 9.70 -5.30 -9.46
CA TYR A 113 11.11 -4.90 -9.38
C TYR A 113 11.38 -4.11 -8.09
N LYS A 114 12.53 -4.38 -7.47
CA LYS A 114 13.02 -3.64 -6.31
C LYS A 114 14.46 -3.22 -6.58
N PRO A 115 14.75 -1.91 -6.66
CA PRO A 115 16.12 -1.46 -6.78
C PRO A 115 16.91 -1.78 -5.50
N THR A 116 18.18 -2.12 -5.64
CA THR A 116 19.12 -2.50 -4.55
C THR A 116 20.47 -1.86 -4.73
#